data_AF-A0A1Z4BQ77-F1
#
_entry.id   AF-A0A1Z4BQ77-F1
#
_cell.length_a   1.000
_cell.length_b   1.000
_cell.length_c   1.000
_cell.angle_alpha   90.00
_cell.angle_beta   90.00
_cell.angle_gamma   90.00
#
_symmetry.space_group_name_H-M   'P 1'
#
loop_
_entity.id
_entity.type
_entity.pdbx_description
1 polymer ?
#
loop_
_entity_poly.entity_id
_entity_poly.type
_entity_poly.pdbx_seq_one_letter_code
_entity_poly.pdbx_strand_id
1 'polypeptide(L)'
;MNISKTPTTYLLVRAYTNSEWDSCDFALIALTEQWLEKVKKVAQQVSTLKSDPDFVNLSFYEARTDFYTLSDEEQPDLSLLEERTWAFVELTEEELASFNTPESRLEIYRSIFTRYDDFYIKAYGKYSSDEYWTDDIRFDELFKTFEK
;
A
#
# COMPACT_ATOMS: atom_id res chain seq x y z
N MET A 1 -0.37 -8.32 15.65
CA MET A 1 -0.95 -7.16 14.95
C MET A 1 -2.43 -7.05 15.27
N ASN A 2 -2.94 -5.86 15.57
CA ASN A 2 -4.35 -5.60 15.83
C ASN A 2 -4.87 -4.49 14.94
N ILE A 3 -6.11 -4.61 14.47
CA ILE A 3 -6.75 -3.58 13.64
C ILE A 3 -7.23 -2.43 14.51
N SER A 4 -6.98 -1.20 14.04
CA SER A 4 -7.41 0.03 14.68
C SER A 4 -8.48 0.75 13.86
N LYS A 5 -9.39 1.42 14.57
CA LYS A 5 -10.40 2.30 13.96
C LYS A 5 -9.92 3.74 13.81
N THR A 6 -8.81 4.06 14.46
CA THR A 6 -8.17 5.37 14.42
C THR A 6 -6.86 5.27 13.63
N PRO A 7 -6.37 6.36 13.03
CA PRO A 7 -5.08 6.36 12.37
C PRO A 7 -3.95 5.90 13.30
N THR A 8 -3.11 4.99 12.81
CA THR A 8 -1.93 4.46 13.50
C THR A 8 -0.67 4.74 12.69
N THR A 9 0.48 4.18 13.09
CA THR A 9 1.74 4.29 12.36
C THR A 9 1.73 3.56 11.02
N TYR A 10 0.86 2.57 10.82
CA TYR A 10 0.88 1.73 9.63
C TYR A 10 -0.51 1.56 9.01
N LEU A 11 -0.53 1.59 7.68
CA LEU A 11 -1.64 1.15 6.86
C LEU A 11 -1.35 -0.28 6.39
N LEU A 12 -2.23 -1.21 6.73
CA LEU A 12 -2.25 -2.53 6.14
C LEU A 12 -3.08 -2.47 4.86
N VAL A 13 -2.51 -2.93 3.75
CA VAL A 13 -3.17 -2.95 2.44
C VAL A 13 -3.00 -4.32 1.84
N ARG A 14 -4.05 -4.89 1.27
CA ARG A 14 -3.94 -6.15 0.53
C ARG A 14 -2.98 -5.96 -0.65
N ALA A 15 -2.17 -6.97 -0.93
CA ALA A 15 -1.20 -6.92 -2.01
C ALA A 15 -1.17 -8.24 -2.80
N TYR A 16 -0.59 -8.16 -3.99
CA TYR A 16 -0.54 -9.25 -4.94
C TYR A 16 0.77 -9.22 -5.71
N THR A 17 1.09 -10.36 -6.30
CA THR A 17 2.16 -10.49 -7.29
C THR A 17 1.68 -11.28 -8.49
N ASN A 18 2.32 -11.07 -9.64
CA ASN A 18 2.17 -11.93 -10.81
C ASN A 18 3.27 -13.00 -10.90
N SER A 19 4.13 -13.12 -9.88
CA SER A 19 5.19 -14.12 -9.86
C SER A 19 4.59 -15.53 -9.78
N GLU A 20 5.14 -16.45 -10.58
CA GLU A 20 4.81 -17.88 -10.50
C GLU A 20 5.61 -18.60 -9.41
N TRP A 21 6.60 -17.93 -8.82
CA TRP A 21 7.62 -18.53 -7.94
C TRP A 21 7.69 -17.88 -6.56
N ASP A 22 6.98 -16.77 -6.36
CA ASP A 22 7.00 -15.97 -5.13
C ASP A 22 5.57 -15.65 -4.72
N SER A 23 5.39 -15.24 -3.47
CA SER A 23 4.09 -14.85 -2.93
C SER A 23 4.11 -13.41 -2.41
N CYS A 24 2.91 -12.84 -2.28
CA CYS A 24 2.69 -11.55 -1.66
C CYS A 24 1.23 -11.46 -1.25
N ASP A 25 0.97 -11.15 0.02
CA ASP A 25 -0.38 -11.16 0.59
C ASP A 25 -0.82 -9.76 1.03
N PHE A 26 0.12 -8.98 1.57
CA PHE A 26 -0.16 -7.63 2.04
C PHE A 26 1.08 -6.73 1.97
N ALA A 27 0.84 -5.43 2.08
CA ALA A 27 1.85 -4.42 2.24
C ALA A 27 1.56 -3.57 3.48
N LEU A 28 2.62 -3.11 4.14
CA LEU A 28 2.52 -2.11 5.20
C LEU A 28 3.07 -0.78 4.69
N ILE A 29 2.25 0.27 4.79
CA ILE A 29 2.66 1.64 4.45
C ILE A 29 2.85 2.41 5.76
N ALA A 30 4.08 2.87 6.01
CA ALA A 30 4.36 3.72 7.15
C ALA A 30 3.73 5.11 6.95
N LEU A 31 2.83 5.47 7.87
CA LEU A 31 2.09 6.71 7.88
C LEU A 31 2.87 7.78 8.65
N THR A 32 3.08 8.91 8.00
CA THR A 32 3.62 10.12 8.62
C THR A 32 2.79 11.33 8.18
N GLU A 33 2.81 12.41 8.97
CA GLU A 33 2.14 13.65 8.57
C GLU A 33 2.65 14.16 7.22
N GLN A 34 3.96 14.10 6.97
CA GLN A 34 4.56 14.44 5.68
C GLN A 34 4.07 13.54 4.54
N TRP A 35 3.85 12.24 4.81
CA TRP A 35 3.28 11.33 3.82
C TRP A 35 1.87 11.76 3.44
N LEU A 36 1.01 12.02 4.44
CA LEU A 36 -0.37 12.38 4.20
C LEU A 36 -0.50 13.71 3.44
N GLU A 37 0.29 14.71 3.81
CA GLU A 37 0.31 16.01 3.10
C GLU A 37 0.83 15.87 1.65
N LYS A 38 1.80 14.99 1.40
CA LYS A 38 2.23 14.65 0.03
C LYS A 38 1.07 14.02 -0.74
N VAL A 39 0.38 13.03 -0.17
CA VAL A 39 -0.75 12.34 -0.82
C VAL A 39 -1.87 13.32 -1.15
N LYS A 40 -2.29 14.18 -0.20
CA LYS A 40 -3.29 15.23 -0.44
C LYS A 40 -2.88 16.19 -1.56
N LYS A 41 -1.62 16.64 -1.56
CA LYS A 41 -1.09 17.53 -2.60
C LYS A 41 -1.14 16.87 -3.99
N VAL A 42 -0.73 15.59 -4.09
CA VAL A 42 -0.77 14.88 -5.38
C VAL A 42 -2.21 14.62 -5.82
N ALA A 43 -3.12 14.29 -4.90
CA ALA A 43 -4.55 14.14 -5.21
C ALA A 43 -5.13 15.42 -5.83
N GLN A 44 -4.76 16.60 -5.30
CA GLN A 44 -5.14 17.88 -5.90
C GLN A 44 -4.55 18.06 -7.32
N GLN A 45 -3.30 17.66 -7.54
CA GLN A 45 -2.68 17.73 -8.88
C GLN A 45 -3.39 16.81 -9.88
N VAL A 46 -3.66 15.56 -9.50
CA VAL A 46 -4.42 14.60 -10.31
C VAL A 46 -5.79 15.18 -10.69
N SER A 47 -6.47 15.84 -9.75
CA SER A 47 -7.78 16.45 -10.02
C SER A 47 -7.75 17.51 -11.13
N THR A 48 -6.62 18.20 -11.31
CA THR A 48 -6.44 19.17 -12.40
C THR A 48 -6.08 18.53 -13.75
N LEU A 49 -5.56 17.30 -13.73
CA LEU A 49 -5.12 16.58 -14.93
C LEU A 49 -6.17 15.63 -15.48
N LYS A 50 -7.15 15.20 -14.66
CA LYS A 50 -8.10 14.14 -15.03
C LYS A 50 -9.04 14.47 -16.21
N SER A 51 -9.15 15.74 -16.59
CA SER A 51 -9.88 16.18 -17.79
C SER A 51 -9.13 15.88 -19.09
N ASP A 52 -7.81 15.70 -19.03
CA ASP A 52 -7.02 15.30 -20.18
C ASP A 52 -7.30 13.82 -20.50
N PRO A 53 -7.75 13.50 -21.74
CA PRO A 53 -8.01 12.11 -22.13
C PRO A 53 -6.73 11.25 -22.15
N ASP A 54 -5.57 11.84 -22.42
CA ASP A 54 -4.28 11.14 -22.55
C ASP A 54 -3.57 10.98 -21.20
N PHE A 55 -4.09 11.59 -20.13
CA PHE A 55 -3.57 11.42 -18.79
C PHE A 55 -3.89 10.02 -18.22
N VAL A 56 -2.83 9.29 -17.87
CA VAL A 56 -2.92 7.93 -17.30
C VAL A 56 -2.80 7.96 -15.77
N ASN A 57 -1.66 8.42 -15.25
CA ASN A 57 -1.37 8.52 -13.82
C ASN A 57 -0.19 9.47 -13.55
N LEU A 58 -0.02 9.86 -12.29
CA LEU A 58 1.23 10.40 -11.77
C LEU A 58 1.94 9.32 -10.94
N SER A 59 3.24 9.13 -11.17
CA SER A 59 4.05 8.14 -10.45
C SER A 59 5.21 8.81 -9.74
N PHE A 60 5.44 8.46 -8.47
CA PHE A 60 6.54 8.98 -7.66
C PHE A 60 7.26 7.85 -6.95
N TYR A 61 8.57 8.01 -6.70
CA TYR A 61 9.30 7.10 -5.82
C TYR A 61 8.62 6.99 -4.46
N GLU A 62 8.50 5.76 -3.99
CA GLU A 62 8.02 5.41 -2.67
C GLU A 62 9.12 4.65 -1.90
N ALA A 63 9.20 4.88 -0.59
CA ALA A 63 10.24 4.32 0.27
C ALA A 63 9.70 3.95 1.67
N ARG A 64 8.39 4.07 1.89
CA ARG A 64 7.71 3.84 3.16
C ARG A 64 6.83 2.59 3.14
N THR A 65 6.96 1.78 2.09
CA THR A 65 6.14 0.59 1.88
C THR A 65 7.03 -0.61 1.73
N ASP A 66 6.71 -1.65 2.47
CA ASP A 66 7.29 -2.98 2.33
C ASP A 66 6.17 -3.99 2.08
N PHE A 67 6.47 -5.02 1.28
CA PHE A 67 5.57 -6.11 0.95
C PHE A 67 5.90 -7.34 1.78
N TYR A 68 4.88 -8.10 2.14
CA TYR A 68 4.96 -9.22 3.06
C TYR A 68 4.14 -10.42 2.59
N THR A 69 4.52 -11.57 3.11
CA THR A 69 3.87 -12.86 2.91
C THR A 69 3.41 -13.41 4.25
N LEU A 70 2.24 -14.04 4.24
CA LEU A 70 1.74 -14.75 5.40
C LEU A 70 2.58 -16.01 5.61
N SER A 71 2.92 -16.29 6.87
CA SER A 71 3.50 -17.58 7.22
C SER A 71 2.40 -18.64 7.32
N ASP A 72 2.74 -19.91 7.06
CA ASP A 72 1.82 -21.03 7.23
C ASP A 72 1.44 -21.28 8.70
N GLU A 73 2.24 -20.78 9.65
CA GLU A 73 2.10 -21.08 11.09
C GLU A 73 1.45 -19.95 11.91
N GLU A 74 1.67 -18.69 11.52
CA GLU A 74 1.07 -17.50 12.14
C GLU A 74 0.54 -16.56 11.04
N GLN A 75 -0.77 -16.60 10.83
CA GLN A 75 -1.45 -15.68 9.94
C GLN A 75 -2.02 -14.53 10.78
N PRO A 76 -1.58 -13.27 10.61
CA PRO A 76 -2.38 -12.14 11.08
C PRO A 76 -3.81 -12.29 10.57
N ASP A 77 -4.78 -11.98 11.44
CA ASP A 77 -6.19 -12.06 11.09
C ASP A 77 -6.52 -11.00 10.01
N LEU A 78 -6.47 -11.42 8.75
CA LEU A 78 -6.80 -10.63 7.57
C LEU A 78 -8.31 -10.68 7.25
N SER A 79 -9.15 -11.30 8.07
CA SER A 79 -10.60 -11.44 7.79
C SER A 79 -11.29 -10.08 7.56
N LEU A 80 -10.78 -9.01 8.13
CA LEU A 80 -11.29 -7.64 7.93
C LEU A 80 -10.87 -7.00 6.60
N LEU A 81 -9.83 -7.51 5.92
CA LEU A 81 -9.55 -7.15 4.53
C LEU A 81 -10.52 -7.85 3.56
N GLU A 82 -11.29 -8.86 3.99
CA GLU A 82 -12.27 -9.52 3.10
C GLU A 82 -13.36 -8.54 2.63
N GLU A 83 -13.69 -7.55 3.47
CA GLU A 83 -14.68 -6.51 3.16
C GLU A 83 -14.05 -5.15 2.75
N ARG A 84 -12.74 -4.94 2.95
CA ARG A 84 -12.04 -3.66 2.71
C ARG A 84 -10.67 -3.86 2.10
N THR A 85 -10.25 -2.93 1.24
CA THR A 85 -8.93 -2.99 0.60
C THR A 85 -7.77 -2.67 1.57
N TRP A 86 -8.04 -1.92 2.65
CA TRP A 86 -7.04 -1.52 3.64
C TRP A 86 -7.61 -1.28 5.04
N ALA A 87 -6.74 -1.28 6.06
CA ALA A 87 -7.06 -0.96 7.46
C ALA A 87 -5.88 -0.32 8.20
N PHE A 88 -6.15 0.44 9.27
CA PHE A 88 -5.10 0.86 10.21
C PHE A 88 -4.74 -0.30 11.12
N VAL A 89 -3.46 -0.44 11.44
CA VAL A 89 -2.99 -1.52 12.30
C VAL A 89 -2.01 -1.02 13.36
N GLU A 90 -2.12 -1.58 14.56
CA GLU A 90 -1.14 -1.50 15.63
C GLU A 90 -0.34 -2.79 15.65
N LEU A 91 0.98 -2.67 15.62
CA LEU A 91 1.89 -3.79 15.70
C LEU A 91 3.15 -3.37 16.45
N THR A 92 3.78 -4.35 17.09
CA THR A 92 5.09 -4.15 17.76
C THR A 92 6.23 -4.31 16.76
N GLU A 93 7.43 -3.85 17.13
CA GLU A 93 8.63 -4.10 16.32
C GLU A 93 8.95 -5.60 16.18
N GLU A 94 8.65 -6.39 17.21
CA GLU A 94 8.82 -7.85 17.20
C GLU A 94 7.86 -8.51 16.19
N GLU A 95 6.59 -8.07 16.16
CA GLU A 95 5.61 -8.54 15.18
C GLU A 95 5.97 -8.11 13.75
N LEU A 96 6.48 -6.88 13.57
CA LEU A 96 6.94 -6.42 12.26
C LEU A 96 8.13 -7.25 11.77
N ALA A 97 9.06 -7.59 12.66
CA ALA A 97 10.26 -8.35 12.34
C ALA A 97 9.98 -9.86 12.12
N SER A 98 8.84 -10.37 12.57
CA SER A 98 8.45 -11.78 12.37
C SER A 98 7.80 -12.03 11.02
N PHE A 99 7.30 -10.99 10.33
CA PHE A 99 6.68 -11.16 9.02
C PHE A 99 7.69 -11.57 7.96
N ASN A 100 7.28 -12.54 7.14
CA ASN A 100 8.04 -12.95 5.98
C ASN A 100 7.93 -11.88 4.88
N THR A 101 9.01 -11.67 4.15
CA THR A 101 9.02 -10.85 2.93
C THR A 101 9.01 -11.76 1.71
N PRO A 102 8.58 -11.27 0.53
CA PRO A 102 8.79 -11.97 -0.73
C PRO A 102 10.24 -12.45 -0.87
N GLU A 103 10.44 -13.63 -1.45
CA GLU A 103 11.78 -14.18 -1.69
C GLU A 103 12.56 -13.30 -2.67
N SER A 104 11.85 -12.71 -3.63
CA SER A 104 12.41 -11.77 -4.58
C SER A 104 12.80 -10.48 -3.90
N ARG A 105 14.04 -10.05 -4.15
CA ARG A 105 14.46 -8.69 -3.79
C ARG A 105 13.69 -7.68 -4.63
N LEU A 106 12.83 -6.88 -3.99
CA LEU A 106 12.05 -5.84 -4.65
C LEU A 106 12.85 -4.54 -4.84
N GLU A 107 12.57 -3.84 -5.93
CA GLU A 107 13.11 -2.53 -6.27
C GLU A 107 12.10 -1.65 -7.02
N ILE A 108 12.48 -0.38 -7.22
CA ILE A 108 11.70 0.62 -7.98
C ILE A 108 10.27 0.73 -7.41
N TYR A 109 10.19 0.96 -6.11
CA TYR A 109 8.95 1.25 -5.42
C TYR A 109 8.34 2.58 -5.92
N ARG A 110 7.07 2.53 -6.31
CA ARG A 110 6.31 3.64 -6.87
C ARG A 110 4.97 3.78 -6.19
N SER A 111 4.62 5.01 -5.84
CA SER A 111 3.24 5.41 -5.57
C SER A 111 2.62 5.90 -6.88
N ILE A 112 1.55 5.25 -7.31
CA ILE A 112 0.88 5.50 -8.59
C ILE A 112 -0.50 6.10 -8.31
N PHE A 113 -0.70 7.36 -8.67
CA PHE A 113 -1.93 8.12 -8.44
C PHE A 113 -2.72 8.20 -9.74
N THR A 114 -3.90 7.62 -9.76
CA THR A 114 -4.69 7.44 -10.99
C THR A 114 -5.70 8.57 -11.18
N ARG A 115 -6.22 8.71 -12.40
CA ARG A 115 -7.32 9.65 -12.70
C ARG A 115 -8.64 9.35 -11.98
N TYR A 116 -8.76 8.20 -11.31
CA TYR A 116 -9.99 7.72 -10.68
C TYR A 116 -10.14 8.17 -9.23
N ASP A 117 -9.26 9.07 -8.75
CA ASP A 117 -9.24 9.57 -7.37
C ASP A 117 -8.81 8.48 -6.34
N ASP A 118 -7.82 7.68 -6.73
CA ASP A 118 -7.16 6.66 -5.91
C ASP A 118 -5.65 6.57 -6.21
N PHE A 119 -4.97 5.77 -5.39
CA PHE A 119 -3.59 5.39 -5.62
C PHE A 119 -3.30 3.98 -5.11
N TYR A 120 -2.25 3.37 -5.65
CA TYR A 120 -1.70 2.11 -5.16
C TYR A 120 -0.18 2.17 -5.18
N ILE A 121 0.46 1.24 -4.48
CA ILE A 121 1.92 1.07 -4.49
C ILE A 121 2.29 -0.08 -5.42
N LYS A 122 3.36 0.10 -6.19
CA LYS A 122 3.91 -0.93 -7.08
C LYS A 122 5.41 -1.02 -6.91
N ALA A 123 5.93 -2.24 -6.90
CA ALA A 123 7.36 -2.56 -6.94
C ALA A 123 7.62 -3.68 -7.93
N TYR A 124 8.91 -3.93 -8.19
CA TYR A 124 9.36 -4.90 -9.16
C TYR A 124 10.41 -5.84 -8.57
N GLY A 125 10.32 -7.13 -8.85
CA GLY A 125 11.37 -8.09 -8.56
C GLY A 125 12.62 -7.75 -9.36
N LYS A 126 13.75 -7.51 -8.67
CA LYS A 126 15.00 -7.02 -9.27
C LYS A 126 15.53 -7.86 -10.43
N TYR A 127 15.31 -9.17 -10.40
CA TYR A 127 15.87 -10.11 -11.37
C TYR A 127 14.81 -10.79 -12.24
N SER A 128 13.56 -10.86 -11.80
CA SER A 128 12.46 -11.46 -12.54
C SER A 128 11.64 -10.43 -13.31
N SER A 129 11.68 -9.15 -12.92
CA SER A 129 10.73 -8.12 -13.34
C SER A 129 9.27 -8.44 -12.97
N ASP A 130 9.05 -9.39 -12.06
CA ASP A 130 7.73 -9.66 -11.51
C ASP A 130 7.20 -8.41 -10.83
N GLU A 131 5.91 -8.17 -10.96
CA GLU A 131 5.24 -7.01 -10.41
C GLU A 131 4.65 -7.38 -9.05
N TYR A 132 4.76 -6.45 -8.12
CA TYR A 132 4.16 -6.52 -6.78
C TYR A 132 3.35 -5.25 -6.62
N TRP A 133 2.07 -5.35 -6.29
CA TRP A 133 1.20 -4.19 -6.18
C TRP A 133 0.18 -4.33 -5.07
N THR A 134 -0.23 -3.20 -4.51
CA THR A 134 -1.32 -3.16 -3.52
C THR A 134 -2.67 -3.03 -4.21
N ASP A 135 -3.75 -3.31 -3.48
CA ASP A 135 -5.06 -2.78 -3.82
C ASP A 135 -5.06 -1.24 -3.83
N ASP A 136 -6.07 -0.68 -4.49
CA ASP A 136 -6.29 0.75 -4.58
C ASP A 136 -6.79 1.33 -3.25
N ILE A 137 -6.25 2.49 -2.89
CA ILE A 137 -6.65 3.31 -1.76
C ILE A 137 -7.34 4.57 -2.30
N ARG A 138 -8.64 4.68 -2.05
CA ARG A 138 -9.46 5.84 -2.44
C ARG A 138 -9.10 7.06 -1.60
N PHE A 139 -8.91 8.22 -2.25
CA PHE A 139 -8.55 9.46 -1.54
C PHE A 139 -9.63 9.89 -0.54
N ASP A 140 -10.91 9.81 -0.92
CA ASP A 140 -12.00 10.29 -0.08
C ASP A 140 -12.19 9.41 1.16
N GLU A 141 -12.02 8.09 1.03
CA GLU A 141 -12.04 7.17 2.17
C GLU A 141 -10.87 7.44 3.10
N LEU A 142 -9.66 7.56 2.55
CA LEU A 142 -8.46 7.82 3.33
C LEU A 142 -8.58 9.15 4.09
N PHE A 143 -8.89 10.25 3.43
CA PHE A 143 -8.86 11.58 4.05
C PHE A 143 -9.95 11.76 5.13
N LYS A 144 -11.14 11.17 4.94
CA LYS A 144 -12.22 11.18 5.95
C LYS A 144 -11.78 10.58 7.30
N THR A 145 -10.78 9.70 7.30
CA THR A 145 -10.29 9.10 8.55
C THR A 145 -9.36 10.01 9.36
N PHE A 146 -8.79 11.06 8.74
CA PHE A 146 -7.89 12.02 9.39
C PHE A 146 -8.54 13.36 9.73
N GLU A 147 -9.79 13.59 9.31
CA GLU A 147 -10.55 14.81 9.57
C GLU A 147 -11.35 14.77 10.89
N LYS A 148 -11.18 13.74 11.71
CA LYS A 148 -11.92 13.52 12.97
C LYS A 148 -11.15 13.94 14.21
#